data_AF-A0A4P8IFF2-F1
#
_entry.id   AF-A0A4P8IFF2-F1
#
_cell.length_a   1.000
_cell.length_b   1.000
_cell.length_c   1.000
_cell.angle_alpha   90.00
_cell.angle_beta   90.00
_cell.angle_gamma   90.00
#
_symmetry.space_group_name_H-M   'P 1'
#
loop_
_entity.id
_entity.type
_entity.pdbx_description
1 polymer ?
#
loop_
_entity_poly.entity_id
_entity_poly.type
_entity_poly.pdbx_seq_one_letter_code
_entity_poly.pdbx_strand_id
1 'polypeptide(L)' 'MAEDQDYDSLVQNLKDAGCAEEMIDRFMEEWNKDDRKEQIQVLSGHRKILLDMMHTKQRQIDCLDYLMYQLRKR' A
#
# COMPACT_ATOMS: atom_id res chain seq x y z
N MET A 1 -17.88 -4.55 -26.02
CA MET A 1 -16.44 -4.74 -25.75
C MET A 1 -15.84 -3.39 -25.37
N ALA A 2 -16.14 -2.88 -24.17
CA ALA A 2 -15.55 -1.66 -23.62
C ALA A 2 -15.38 -1.73 -22.10
N GLU A 3 -15.63 -2.90 -21.49
CA GLU A 3 -15.72 -3.07 -20.02
C GLU A 3 -14.49 -3.79 -19.44
N ASP A 4 -13.71 -4.54 -20.24
CA ASP A 4 -12.52 -5.28 -19.77
C ASP A 4 -11.26 -4.41 -19.53
N GLN A 5 -11.09 -3.31 -20.26
CA GLN A 5 -9.86 -2.49 -20.14
C GLN A 5 -9.74 -1.76 -18.79
N ASP A 6 -10.87 -1.48 -18.15
CA ASP A 6 -10.89 -0.83 -16.82
C ASP A 6 -10.45 -1.81 -15.73
N TYR A 7 -10.82 -3.09 -15.86
CA TYR A 7 -10.54 -4.13 -14.87
C TYR A 7 -9.04 -4.44 -14.73
N ASP A 8 -8.36 -4.75 -15.84
CA ASP A 8 -6.93 -5.05 -15.82
C ASP A 8 -6.09 -3.85 -15.35
N SER A 9 -6.48 -2.64 -15.77
CA SER A 9 -5.83 -1.40 -15.34
C SER A 9 -6.00 -1.17 -13.84
N LEU A 10 -7.18 -1.46 -13.30
CA LEU A 10 -7.49 -1.35 -11.88
C LEU A 10 -6.71 -2.38 -11.04
N VAL A 11 -6.65 -3.64 -11.48
CA VAL A 11 -5.83 -4.68 -10.84
C VAL A 11 -4.37 -4.24 -10.81
N GLN A 12 -3.84 -3.75 -11.94
CA GLN A 12 -2.45 -3.30 -12.02
C GLN A 12 -2.19 -2.13 -11.07
N ASN A 13 -3.09 -1.14 -11.00
CA ASN A 13 -2.96 -0.02 -10.07
C ASN A 13 -2.93 -0.48 -8.59
N LEU A 14 -3.71 -1.49 -8.24
CA LEU A 14 -3.69 -2.05 -6.88
C LEU A 14 -2.38 -2.81 -6.59
N LYS A 15 -1.86 -3.55 -7.57
CA LYS A 15 -0.54 -4.20 -7.47
C LYS A 15 0.58 -3.17 -7.30
N ASP A 16 0.55 -2.11 -8.10
CA ASP A 16 1.53 -1.02 -8.05
C ASP A 16 1.43 -0.23 -6.72
N ALA A 17 0.24 -0.16 -6.12
CA ALA A 17 0.01 0.37 -4.77
C ALA A 17 0.49 -0.57 -3.66
N GLY A 18 1.03 -1.75 -4.00
CA GLY A 18 1.50 -2.74 -3.05
C GLY A 18 0.38 -3.46 -2.29
N CYS A 19 -0.84 -3.49 -2.82
CA CYS A 19 -1.91 -4.31 -2.27
C CYS A 19 -1.56 -5.79 -2.46
N ALA A 20 -1.76 -6.60 -1.41
CA ALA A 20 -1.62 -8.04 -1.52
C ALA A 20 -2.73 -8.64 -2.40
N GLU A 21 -2.46 -9.79 -3.02
CA GLU A 21 -3.45 -10.48 -3.89
C GLU A 21 -4.78 -10.70 -3.17
N GLU A 22 -4.77 -11.10 -1.91
CA GLU A 22 -5.98 -11.27 -1.08
C GLU A 22 -6.80 -9.98 -0.93
N MET A 23 -6.14 -8.82 -0.88
CA MET A 23 -6.80 -7.51 -0.81
C MET A 23 -7.36 -7.09 -2.16
N ILE A 24 -6.64 -7.42 -3.24
CA ILE A 24 -7.07 -7.17 -4.62
C ILE A 24 -8.33 -8.00 -4.92
N ASP A 25 -8.34 -9.28 -4.57
CA ASP A 25 -9.50 -10.16 -4.78
C ASP A 25 -10.73 -9.62 -4.04
N ARG A 26 -10.60 -9.27 -2.76
CA ARG A 26 -11.71 -8.65 -1.98
C ARG A 26 -12.16 -7.33 -2.57
N PHE A 27 -11.24 -6.50 -3.05
CA PHE A 27 -11.59 -5.23 -3.69
C PHE A 27 -12.38 -5.46 -4.98
N MET A 28 -11.99 -6.46 -5.78
CA MET A 28 -12.67 -6.82 -7.03
C MET A 28 -14.04 -7.47 -6.79
N GLU A 29 -14.23 -8.22 -5.71
CA GLU A 29 -15.54 -8.73 -5.30
C GLU A 29 -16.53 -7.60 -4.97
N GLU A 30 -16.05 -6.54 -4.29
CA GLU A 30 -16.85 -5.35 -3.97
C GLU A 30 -16.99 -4.38 -5.15
N TRP A 31 -16.07 -4.43 -6.13
CA TRP A 31 -16.16 -3.68 -7.39
C TRP A 31 -17.46 -3.97 -8.14
N ASN A 32 -17.84 -5.25 -8.21
CA ASN A 32 -19.07 -5.69 -8.86
C ASN A 32 -20.37 -5.23 -8.17
N LYS A 33 -20.28 -4.70 -6.94
CA LYS A 33 -21.43 -4.22 -6.15
C LYS A 33 -21.64 -2.71 -6.24
N ASP A 34 -20.77 -1.97 -6.96
CA ASP A 34 -20.71 -0.49 -7.03
C ASP A 34 -20.65 0.19 -5.64
N ASP A 35 -20.21 -0.53 -4.60
CA ASP A 35 -20.02 0.05 -3.26
C ASP A 35 -18.68 0.79 -3.16
N ARG A 36 -18.66 2.00 -3.71
CA ARG A 36 -17.50 2.88 -3.71
C ARG A 36 -17.04 3.29 -2.31
N LYS A 37 -17.91 3.26 -1.30
CA LYS A 37 -17.52 3.62 0.07
C LYS A 37 -16.65 2.54 0.69
N GLU A 38 -17.04 1.28 0.55
CA GLU A 38 -16.28 0.13 1.03
C GLU A 38 -14.88 0.12 0.38
N GLN A 39 -14.82 0.32 -0.94
CA GLN A 39 -13.58 0.40 -1.72
C GLN A 39 -12.62 1.48 -1.22
N ILE A 40 -13.11 2.71 -0.98
CA ILE A 40 -12.29 3.81 -0.47
C ILE A 40 -11.79 3.51 0.95
N GLN A 41 -12.60 2.86 1.79
CA GLN A 41 -12.18 2.47 3.13
C GLN A 41 -11.04 1.44 3.10
N VAL A 42 -11.14 0.41 2.25
CA VAL A 42 -10.09 -0.60 2.08
C VAL A 42 -8.77 0.06 1.66
N LEU A 43 -8.79 0.93 0.65
CA LEU A 43 -7.60 1.65 0.18
C LEU A 43 -7.02 2.60 1.23
N SER A 44 -7.87 3.29 1.98
CA SER A 44 -7.44 4.18 3.07
C SER A 44 -6.76 3.40 4.21
N GLY A 45 -7.28 2.21 4.52
CA GLY A 45 -6.67 1.29 5.48
C GLY A 45 -5.28 0.84 5.02
N HIS A 46 -5.15 0.42 3.76
CA HIS A 46 -3.88 0.02 3.17
C HIS A 46 -2.85 1.17 3.18
N ARG A 47 -3.27 2.38 2.79
CA ARG A 47 -2.42 3.58 2.85
C ARG A 47 -1.86 3.82 4.26
N LYS A 48 -2.67 3.63 5.30
CA LYS A 48 -2.22 3.78 6.68
C LYS A 48 -1.15 2.76 7.06
N ILE A 49 -1.32 1.50 6.63
CA ILE A 49 -0.34 0.44 6.86
C ILE A 49 0.99 0.79 6.18
N LEU A 50 0.97 1.25 4.93
CA LEU A 50 2.17 1.68 4.21
C LEU A 50 2.89 2.83 4.92
N LEU A 51 2.13 3.82 5.42
CA LEU A 51 2.69 4.92 6.20
C LEU A 51 3.34 4.43 7.50
N ASP A 52 2.70 3.52 8.23
CA ASP A 52 3.25 2.95 9.46
C ASP A 52 4.53 2.14 9.20
N MET A 53 4.57 1.38 8.11
CA MET A 53 5.77 0.68 7.66
C MET A 53 6.89 1.66 7.31
N MET A 54 6.59 2.71 6.55
CA MET A 54 7.55 3.76 6.19
C MET A 54 8.10 4.44 7.44
N HIS A 55 7.25 4.85 8.37
CA HIS A 55 7.67 5.47 9.64
C HIS A 55 8.52 4.51 10.49
N THR A 56 8.25 3.21 10.43
CA THR A 56 9.06 2.20 11.13
C THR A 56 10.43 2.06 10.49
N LYS A 57 10.51 1.99 9.15
CA LYS A 57 11.77 1.94 8.42
C LYS A 57 12.59 3.21 8.60
N GLN A 58 11.96 4.38 8.57
CA GLN A 58 12.62 5.65 8.85
C GLN A 58 13.28 5.64 10.23
N ARG A 59 12.55 5.22 11.28
CA ARG A 59 13.10 5.12 12.64
C ARG A 59 14.30 4.16 12.72
N GLN A 60 14.25 3.04 11.99
CA GLN A 60 15.38 2.10 11.92
C GLN A 60 16.62 2.75 11.28
N ILE A 61 16.42 3.51 10.19
CA ILE A 61 17.49 4.25 9.51
C ILE A 61 18.08 5.32 10.43
N ASP A 62 17.24 6.12 11.11
CA ASP A 62 17.69 7.17 12.02
C ASP A 62 18.57 6.59 13.16
N CYS A 63 18.18 5.43 13.71
CA CYS A 63 18.98 4.73 14.72
C CYS A 63 20.33 4.24 14.16
N LEU A 64 20.34 3.69 12.93
CA LEU A 64 21.57 3.25 12.28
C LEU A 64 22.50 4.42 11.99
N ASP A 65 21.98 5.53 11.48
CA ASP A 65 22.74 6.75 11.19
C ASP A 65 23.36 7.33 12.47
N TYR A 66 22.60 7.35 13.56
CA TYR A 66 23.12 7.75 14.87
C TYR A 66 24.27 6.84 15.32
N LEU A 67 24.11 5.51 15.18
CA LEU A 67 25.16 4.56 15.52
C LEU A 67 26.42 4.76 14.67
N MET A 68 26.27 4.97 13.36
CA MET A 68 27.41 5.26 12.48
C MET A 68 28.11 6.57 12.85
N TYR A 69 27.36 7.62 13.21
CA TYR A 69 27.93 8.88 13.66
C TYR A 69 28.78 8.69 14.93
N GLN A 70 28.28 7.93 15.91
CA GLN A 70 29.03 7.62 17.13
C GLN A 70 30.33 6.87 16.82
N LEU A 71 30.29 5.92 15.89
CA LEU A 71 31.48 5.15 15.48
C LEU A 71 32.51 6.00 14.73
N ARG A 72 32.07 6.95 13.90
CA ARG A 72 32.96 7.86 13.14
C ARG A 72 33.61 8.95 13.98
N LYS A 73 33.10 9.21 15.18
CA LYS A 73 33.61 10.25 16.10
C LYS A 73 34.68 9.72 17.06
N ARG A 74 34.89 8.40 17.11
CA ARG A 74 36.09 7.78 17.68
C ARG A 74 37.25 7.88 16.72
#